data_AF-A0AAV6R691-F1
#
_entry.id   AF-A0AAV6R691-F1
#
_cell.length_a   1.000
_cell.length_b   1.000
_cell.length_c   1.000
_cell.angle_alpha   90.00
_cell.angle_beta   90.00
_cell.angle_gamma   90.00
#
_symmetry.space_group_name_H-M   'P 1'
#
loop_
_entity.id
_entity.type
_entity.pdbx_description
1 polymer ?
#
loop_
_entity_poly.entity_id
_entity_poly.type
_entity_poly.pdbx_seq_one_letter_code
_entity_poly.pdbx_strand_id
1 'polypeptide(L)'
;MAFQLQRETTRIILSCAYESEEVEDSQTRTPEDDEGTIQLSAVMATIVMERLGHVFISLQQIRQVPRMLTEASPSMPDTVRDTEVPPYFREHHVCTGYRQLDQSWRYYILSLFQRHNETINIWTHLVAFLVFLVKMQQLVETVDFVGDPHSWPLLILMLSSLIYTGFSVTAHMMGGKSELCHYIFYFLDYVGVAQYQYGSAAVHFYYAVDQSLHGLLRGIFMPAATVLSCLSFLGCSYGKYCNLSKPTWVRKLCQVLPSSLAYMWDSSPVAKRLFSWSTAGDDPAILYHFGQVAFFLSCALFFTCPVLERCFPGRCDFVGQSHQVFHVFLSCCTLCQIHASYLDYVGRRELYSRLHESGEATVIVGLYALTLVVCALIFAVMIRKIHTHTHTHTHAHTKGVEEPATMGVRLYYTTVTASRTVKSQQAEVIRILDSKSIKYELVDISLDEQLRSEMRSKAGDPKAAPPLLFNEGDYCGNYEMFSDAVEADTVEQLLKLA
;
A
#
# COMPACT_ATOMS: atom_id res chain seq x y z
N MET A 1 -5.91 26.22 7.82
CA MET A 1 -4.98 27.18 8.45
C MET A 1 -3.61 27.20 7.77
N ALA A 2 -2.86 26.09 7.69
CA ALA A 2 -1.59 26.04 6.95
C ALA A 2 -1.71 26.36 5.43
N PHE A 3 -2.83 25.96 4.82
CA PHE A 3 -3.14 26.24 3.41
C PHE A 3 -3.54 27.70 3.11
N GLN A 4 -4.08 28.43 4.10
CA GLN A 4 -4.33 29.87 3.95
C GLN A 4 -3.02 30.65 4.03
N LEU A 5 -2.13 30.25 4.96
CA LEU A 5 -0.80 30.82 5.09
C LEU A 5 0.01 30.70 3.79
N GLN A 6 0.08 29.50 3.19
CA GLN A 6 0.87 29.31 1.96
C GLN A 6 0.30 30.09 0.77
N ARG A 7 -1.03 30.21 0.67
CA ARG A 7 -1.70 30.97 -0.39
C ARG A 7 -1.51 32.49 -0.22
N GLU A 8 -1.50 32.99 1.02
CA GLU A 8 -1.18 34.40 1.31
C GLU A 8 0.30 34.71 1.11
N THR A 9 1.23 33.83 1.50
CA THR A 9 2.67 34.03 1.30
C THR A 9 3.05 34.13 -0.18
N THR A 10 2.50 33.27 -1.03
CA THR A 10 2.75 33.34 -2.49
C THR A 10 2.12 34.59 -3.11
N ARG A 11 0.97 35.04 -2.63
CA ARG A 11 0.32 36.28 -3.09
C ARG A 11 1.14 37.52 -2.73
N ILE A 12 1.73 37.55 -1.53
CA ILE A 12 2.58 38.63 -1.05
C ILE A 12 3.90 38.68 -1.84
N ILE A 13 4.53 37.53 -2.11
CA ILE A 13 5.76 37.47 -2.92
C ILE A 13 5.51 37.95 -4.35
N LEU A 14 4.37 37.58 -4.96
CA LEU A 14 4.00 38.04 -6.29
C LEU A 14 3.61 39.52 -6.34
N SER A 15 2.97 40.05 -5.29
CA SER A 15 2.65 41.48 -5.16
C SER A 15 3.93 42.33 -5.05
N CYS A 16 4.90 41.90 -4.25
CA CYS A 16 6.18 42.59 -4.12
C CYS A 16 7.05 42.52 -5.38
N ALA A 17 6.95 41.42 -6.15
CA ALA A 17 7.66 41.29 -7.43
C ALA A 17 7.05 42.18 -8.53
N TYR A 18 5.71 42.32 -8.55
CA TYR A 18 5.02 43.15 -9.54
C TYR A 18 5.26 44.66 -9.32
N GLU A 19 5.29 45.13 -8.06
CA GLU A 19 5.63 46.52 -7.74
C GLU A 19 7.12 46.84 -7.99
N SER A 20 8.02 45.85 -7.95
CA SER A 20 9.42 46.07 -8.31
C SER A 20 9.66 46.23 -9.82
N GLU A 21 8.80 45.69 -10.69
CA GLU A 21 8.87 45.89 -12.14
C GLU A 21 8.24 47.22 -12.58
N GLU A 22 7.21 47.73 -11.89
CA GLU A 22 6.60 49.04 -12.22
C GLU A 22 7.48 50.25 -11.82
N VAL A 23 8.45 50.07 -10.92
CA VAL A 23 9.38 51.15 -10.50
C VAL A 23 10.50 51.39 -11.52
N GLU A 24 10.76 50.46 -12.46
CA GLU A 24 11.79 50.63 -13.49
C GLU A 24 11.33 51.46 -14.71
N ASP A 25 10.03 51.73 -14.89
CA ASP A 25 9.50 52.35 -16.13
C ASP A 25 8.83 53.73 -15.98
N SER A 26 9.09 54.48 -14.90
CA SER A 26 8.63 55.88 -14.80
C SER A 26 9.68 56.85 -14.28
N GLN A 27 10.49 57.37 -15.20
CA GLN A 27 11.25 58.60 -14.98
C GLN A 27 10.30 59.80 -14.91
N THR A 28 9.87 60.18 -13.70
CA THR A 28 9.72 61.55 -13.18
C THR A 28 9.02 61.48 -11.81
N ARG A 29 9.74 61.73 -10.70
CA ARG A 29 9.11 61.89 -9.36
C ARG A 29 9.52 63.20 -8.69
N THR A 30 8.55 63.80 -8.00
CA THR A 30 8.67 65.05 -7.22
C THR A 30 8.77 64.76 -5.71
N PRO A 31 9.24 65.71 -4.88
CA PRO A 31 9.59 65.46 -3.47
C PRO A 31 8.42 65.06 -2.55
N GLU A 32 7.16 65.28 -2.95
CA GLU A 32 5.98 64.90 -2.16
C GLU A 32 5.65 63.40 -2.26
N ASP A 33 6.16 62.68 -3.27
CA ASP A 33 5.92 61.24 -3.45
C ASP A 33 6.80 60.37 -2.51
N ASP A 34 7.93 60.91 -2.02
CA ASP A 34 8.85 60.17 -1.15
C ASP A 34 8.30 59.98 0.28
N GLU A 35 7.54 60.95 0.80
CA GLU A 35 6.97 60.86 2.16
C GLU A 35 5.85 59.81 2.23
N GLY A 36 5.00 59.73 1.21
CA GLY A 36 3.97 58.70 1.08
C GLY A 36 4.55 57.31 0.89
N THR A 37 5.65 57.19 0.13
CA THR A 37 6.35 55.91 -0.10
C THR A 37 7.03 55.39 1.16
N ILE A 38 7.64 56.28 1.97
CA ILE A 38 8.27 55.90 3.24
C ILE A 38 7.22 55.44 4.26
N GLN A 39 6.06 56.12 4.32
CA GLN A 39 4.99 55.76 5.24
C GLN A 39 4.32 54.43 4.85
N LEU A 40 4.14 54.17 3.54
CA LEU A 40 3.62 52.89 3.03
C LEU A 40 4.60 51.74 3.30
N SER A 41 5.90 51.96 3.11
CA SER A 41 6.97 51.00 3.40
C SER A 41 7.02 50.63 4.89
N ALA A 42 6.86 51.61 5.79
CA ALA A 42 6.83 51.38 7.23
C ALA A 42 5.59 50.57 7.67
N VAL A 43 4.44 50.81 7.07
CA VAL A 43 3.21 50.04 7.32
C VAL A 43 3.35 48.61 6.80
N MET A 44 3.89 48.41 5.60
CA MET A 44 4.18 47.08 5.04
C MET A 44 5.18 46.31 5.90
N ALA A 45 6.26 46.93 6.36
CA ALA A 45 7.25 46.30 7.23
C ALA A 45 6.63 45.85 8.57
N THR A 46 5.70 46.63 9.12
CA THR A 46 5.00 46.29 10.36
C THR A 46 4.06 45.09 10.16
N ILE A 47 3.31 45.06 9.05
CA ILE A 47 2.43 43.92 8.70
C ILE A 47 3.25 42.66 8.46
N VAL A 48 4.40 42.75 7.77
CA VAL A 48 5.29 41.61 7.53
C VAL A 48 5.86 41.06 8.84
N MET A 49 6.27 41.93 9.76
CA MET A 49 6.78 41.52 11.08
C MET A 49 5.70 40.85 11.94
N GLU A 50 4.47 41.38 11.94
CA GLU A 50 3.34 40.78 12.66
C GLU A 50 2.99 39.39 12.08
N ARG A 51 2.97 39.26 10.75
CA ARG A 51 2.71 38.00 10.05
C ARG A 51 3.83 36.97 10.27
N LEU A 52 5.10 37.39 10.28
CA LEU A 52 6.24 36.53 10.63
C LEU A 52 6.16 36.06 12.09
N GLY A 53 5.70 36.92 13.01
CA GLY A 53 5.42 36.55 14.39
C GLY A 53 4.40 35.41 14.50
N HIS A 54 3.29 35.50 13.76
CA HIS A 54 2.27 34.44 13.72
C HIS A 54 2.78 33.12 13.12
N VAL A 55 3.62 33.17 12.08
CA VAL A 55 4.29 31.98 11.51
C VAL A 55 5.21 31.33 12.54
N PHE A 56 5.98 32.13 13.29
CA PHE A 56 6.89 31.63 14.31
C PHE A 56 6.14 30.99 15.49
N ILE A 57 5.01 31.57 15.91
CA ILE A 57 4.13 31.01 16.94
C ILE A 57 3.51 29.68 16.46
N SER A 58 3.09 29.60 15.19
CA SER A 58 2.57 28.37 14.59
C SER A 58 3.65 27.27 14.48
N LEU A 59 4.90 27.62 14.16
CA LEU A 59 6.03 26.69 14.16
C LEU A 59 6.39 26.21 15.57
N GLN A 60 6.29 27.06 16.60
CA GLN A 60 6.43 26.64 17.99
C GLN A 60 5.32 25.68 18.43
N GLN A 61 4.07 25.91 18.01
CA GLN A 61 2.95 24.98 18.27
C GLN A 61 3.17 23.64 17.55
N ILE A 62 3.67 23.62 16.31
CA ILE A 62 4.05 22.39 15.60
C ILE A 62 5.18 21.65 16.34
N ARG A 63 6.10 22.37 16.98
CA ARG A 63 7.17 21.79 17.83
C ARG A 63 6.64 21.21 19.15
N GLN A 64 5.46 21.63 19.61
CA GLN A 64 4.79 21.11 20.80
C GLN A 64 3.95 19.85 20.51
N VAL A 65 3.52 19.62 19.27
CA VAL A 65 2.77 18.41 18.86
C VAL A 65 3.52 17.11 19.24
N PRO A 66 4.84 16.96 19.01
CA PRO A 66 5.60 15.80 19.48
C PRO A 66 5.58 15.63 21.01
N ARG A 67 5.65 16.71 21.80
CA ARG A 67 5.59 16.66 23.26
C ARG A 67 4.20 16.25 23.77
N MET A 68 3.15 16.81 23.18
CA MET A 68 1.76 16.43 23.51
C MET A 68 1.45 14.98 23.15
N LEU A 69 1.99 14.47 22.03
CA LEU A 69 1.89 13.06 21.66
C LEU A 69 2.68 12.14 22.61
N THR A 70 3.79 12.62 23.16
CA THR A 70 4.59 11.88 24.15
C THR A 70 3.88 11.79 25.51
N GLU A 71 3.18 12.85 25.92
CA GLU A 71 2.40 12.87 27.17
C GLU A 71 1.05 12.13 27.06
N ALA A 72 0.47 12.03 25.87
CA ALA A 72 -0.80 11.35 25.63
C ALA A 72 -0.67 9.85 25.28
N SER A 73 0.55 9.35 25.09
CA SER A 73 0.81 7.94 24.76
C SER A 73 1.18 7.16 26.03
N PRO A 74 0.40 6.15 26.48
CA PRO A 74 1.04 5.05 27.20
C PRO A 74 2.21 4.57 26.33
N SER A 75 3.38 4.29 26.93
CA SER A 75 4.59 3.91 26.18
C SER A 75 4.23 2.85 25.16
N MET A 76 4.16 3.23 23.88
CA MET A 76 3.77 2.32 22.82
C MET A 76 4.75 1.16 22.84
N PRO A 77 4.28 -0.10 22.81
CA PRO A 77 5.18 -1.25 22.78
C PRO A 77 6.22 -1.12 21.66
N ASP A 78 7.46 -1.49 21.99
CA ASP A 78 8.56 -1.47 21.04
C ASP A 78 8.27 -2.38 19.84
N THR A 79 8.84 -2.01 18.69
CA THR A 79 8.81 -2.83 17.48
C THR A 79 9.63 -4.11 17.66
N VAL A 80 9.21 -5.17 16.99
CA VAL A 80 9.82 -6.49 17.04
C VAL A 80 10.60 -6.80 15.76
N ARG A 81 11.38 -7.88 15.80
CA ARG A 81 12.11 -8.40 14.64
C ARG A 81 11.23 -9.28 13.76
N ASP A 82 11.69 -9.49 12.52
CA ASP A 82 11.11 -10.43 11.57
C ASP A 82 10.91 -11.85 12.14
N THR A 83 11.87 -12.34 12.92
CA THR A 83 11.82 -13.66 13.58
C THR A 83 10.70 -13.80 14.60
N GLU A 84 10.12 -12.69 15.05
CA GLU A 84 9.07 -12.64 16.08
C GLU A 84 7.67 -12.49 15.47
N VAL A 85 7.56 -12.21 14.17
CA VAL A 85 6.29 -12.18 13.45
C VAL A 85 6.13 -13.42 12.56
N PRO A 86 4.90 -13.91 12.33
CA PRO A 86 4.63 -15.01 11.41
C PRO A 86 5.12 -14.74 9.98
N PRO A 87 5.49 -15.78 9.21
CA PRO A 87 6.07 -15.63 7.87
C PRO A 87 5.22 -14.82 6.88
N TYR A 88 3.89 -14.87 6.99
CA TYR A 88 3.00 -14.13 6.09
C TYR A 88 2.99 -12.60 6.32
N PHE A 89 3.53 -12.11 7.44
CA PHE A 89 3.75 -10.67 7.67
C PHE A 89 5.15 -10.19 7.28
N ARG A 90 6.08 -11.11 6.98
CA ARG A 90 7.49 -10.77 6.75
C ARG A 90 7.68 -10.25 5.33
N GLU A 91 8.29 -9.08 5.22
CA GLU A 91 8.75 -8.54 3.96
C GLU A 91 10.19 -9.00 3.68
N HIS A 92 10.50 -9.26 2.41
CA HIS A 92 11.85 -9.69 2.03
C HIS A 92 12.87 -8.58 2.33
N HIS A 93 13.99 -8.96 2.96
CA HIS A 93 15.11 -8.06 3.30
C HIS A 93 14.84 -7.01 4.39
N VAL A 94 13.64 -7.01 5.00
CA VAL A 94 13.29 -6.19 6.16
C VAL A 94 13.41 -7.03 7.44
N CYS A 95 14.39 -6.70 8.28
CA CYS A 95 14.74 -7.53 9.44
C CYS A 95 14.14 -7.02 10.77
N THR A 96 13.85 -5.73 10.87
CA THR A 96 13.41 -5.07 12.11
C THR A 96 12.28 -4.08 11.87
N GLY A 97 11.69 -3.56 12.95
CA GLY A 97 10.69 -2.51 12.87
C GLY A 97 9.26 -3.01 12.67
N TYR A 98 8.98 -4.31 12.84
CA TYR A 98 7.62 -4.83 12.76
C TYR A 98 6.82 -4.42 13.99
N ARG A 99 5.54 -4.12 13.81
CA ARG A 99 4.63 -3.84 14.93
C ARG A 99 4.19 -5.13 15.61
N GLN A 100 3.85 -5.04 16.89
CA GLN A 100 3.31 -6.19 17.63
C GLN A 100 1.90 -6.52 17.15
N LEU A 101 1.60 -7.81 17.03
CA LEU A 101 0.29 -8.29 16.60
C LEU A 101 -0.76 -8.20 17.72
N ASP A 102 -2.03 -8.30 17.35
CA ASP A 102 -3.21 -8.43 18.20
C ASP A 102 -3.45 -7.31 19.23
N GLN A 103 -2.72 -6.21 19.12
CA GLN A 103 -2.93 -5.01 19.90
C GLN A 103 -4.30 -4.35 19.63
N SER A 104 -4.70 -3.42 20.50
CA SER A 104 -5.93 -2.65 20.33
C SER A 104 -5.94 -1.83 19.03
N TRP A 105 -7.12 -1.53 18.47
CA TRP A 105 -7.23 -0.66 17.29
C TRP A 105 -6.56 0.71 17.49
N ARG A 106 -6.64 1.24 18.72
CA ARG A 106 -6.00 2.50 19.11
C ARG A 106 -4.47 2.44 18.96
N TYR A 107 -3.83 1.31 19.23
CA TYR A 107 -2.39 1.13 19.02
C TYR A 107 -2.03 1.35 17.55
N TYR A 108 -2.72 0.72 16.60
CA TYR A 108 -2.40 0.87 15.19
C TYR A 108 -2.62 2.29 14.67
N ILE A 109 -3.64 2.99 15.16
CA ILE A 109 -3.87 4.40 14.83
C ILE A 109 -2.75 5.27 15.39
N LEU A 110 -2.37 5.10 16.65
CA LEU A 110 -1.27 5.85 17.27
C LEU A 110 0.10 5.50 16.68
N SER A 111 0.26 4.31 16.09
CA SER A 111 1.50 3.89 15.43
C SER A 111 1.89 4.78 14.24
N LEU A 112 0.96 5.58 13.72
CA LEU A 112 1.25 6.65 12.75
C LEU A 112 2.40 7.56 13.20
N PHE A 113 2.55 7.77 14.51
CA PHE A 113 3.58 8.60 15.12
C PHE A 113 4.76 7.81 15.70
N GLN A 114 4.78 6.48 15.52
CA GLN A 114 5.87 5.59 15.92
C GLN A 114 6.77 5.26 14.72
N ARG A 115 8.07 5.08 14.97
CA ARG A 115 9.03 4.60 13.96
C ARG A 115 8.92 3.08 13.80
N HIS A 116 8.41 2.62 12.66
CA HIS A 116 8.29 1.20 12.31
C HIS A 116 8.39 1.01 10.78
N ASN A 117 8.50 -0.22 10.31
CA ASN A 117 8.75 -0.55 8.90
C ASN A 117 7.66 -0.01 7.93
N GLU A 118 6.41 0.07 8.40
CA GLU A 118 5.29 0.62 7.62
C GLU A 118 5.10 2.14 7.71
N THR A 119 5.81 2.88 8.58
CA THR A 119 5.48 4.29 8.87
C THR A 119 5.54 5.14 7.61
N ILE A 120 6.62 5.03 6.85
CA ILE A 120 6.80 5.82 5.63
C ILE A 120 5.78 5.39 4.55
N ASN A 121 5.42 4.11 4.46
CA ASN A 121 4.38 3.63 3.55
C ASN A 121 3.03 4.30 3.84
N ILE A 122 2.68 4.45 5.12
CA ILE A 122 1.47 5.15 5.56
C ILE A 122 1.55 6.63 5.21
N TRP A 123 2.65 7.30 5.58
CA TRP A 123 2.78 8.76 5.41
C TRP A 123 2.85 9.21 3.95
N THR A 124 3.50 8.45 3.06
CA THR A 124 3.58 8.79 1.63
C THR A 124 2.20 8.88 0.99
N HIS A 125 1.35 7.87 1.21
CA HIS A 125 -0.03 7.89 0.69
C HIS A 125 -0.99 8.77 1.51
N LEU A 126 -0.77 8.98 2.81
CA LEU A 126 -1.56 9.93 3.60
C LEU A 126 -1.36 11.36 3.10
N VAL A 127 -0.12 11.76 2.82
CA VAL A 127 0.17 13.07 2.23
C VAL A 127 -0.45 13.18 0.84
N ALA A 128 -0.33 12.15 0.00
CA ALA A 128 -0.97 12.12 -1.31
C ALA A 128 -2.50 12.27 -1.22
N PHE A 129 -3.16 11.53 -0.32
CA PHE A 129 -4.59 11.64 -0.05
C PHE A 129 -5.00 13.09 0.28
N LEU A 130 -4.27 13.76 1.17
CA LEU A 130 -4.54 15.15 1.54
C LEU A 130 -4.34 16.10 0.36
N VAL A 131 -3.31 15.88 -0.46
CA VAL A 131 -3.10 16.68 -1.68
C VAL A 131 -4.24 16.48 -2.68
N PHE A 132 -4.71 15.24 -2.88
CA PHE A 132 -5.85 14.95 -3.75
C PHE A 132 -7.16 15.52 -3.21
N LEU A 133 -7.33 15.57 -1.89
CA LEU A 133 -8.49 16.22 -1.26
C LEU A 133 -8.51 17.72 -1.58
N VAL A 134 -7.35 18.38 -1.47
CA VAL A 134 -7.20 19.79 -1.86
C VAL A 134 -7.45 19.98 -3.35
N LYS A 135 -6.95 19.07 -4.20
CA LYS A 135 -7.21 19.11 -5.64
C LYS A 135 -8.69 18.93 -5.97
N MET A 136 -9.40 18.04 -5.27
CA MET A 136 -10.84 17.87 -5.41
C MET A 136 -11.57 19.17 -5.07
N GLN A 137 -11.19 19.82 -3.96
CA GLN A 137 -11.76 21.12 -3.60
C GLN A 137 -11.53 22.18 -4.68
N GLN A 138 -10.32 22.28 -5.24
CA GLN A 138 -10.02 23.20 -6.34
C GLN A 138 -10.83 22.92 -7.61
N LEU A 139 -11.04 21.64 -7.93
CA LEU A 139 -11.83 21.25 -9.11
C LEU A 139 -13.31 21.54 -8.93
N VAL A 140 -13.89 21.31 -7.74
CA VAL A 140 -15.30 21.63 -7.46
C VAL A 140 -15.59 23.13 -7.61
N GLU A 141 -14.61 24.00 -7.39
CA GLU A 141 -14.75 25.45 -7.62
C GLU A 141 -14.77 25.84 -9.11
N THR A 142 -14.25 24.98 -10.01
CA THR A 142 -14.03 25.32 -11.43
C THR A 142 -14.77 24.41 -12.42
N VAL A 143 -15.25 23.25 -11.98
CA VAL A 143 -15.88 22.21 -12.80
C VAL A 143 -17.30 21.94 -12.29
N ASP A 144 -18.27 22.00 -13.18
CA ASP A 144 -19.66 21.68 -12.87
C ASP A 144 -19.91 20.16 -12.90
N PHE A 145 -19.65 19.50 -11.77
CA PHE A 145 -19.87 18.06 -11.64
C PHE A 145 -21.34 17.62 -11.66
N VAL A 146 -22.28 18.56 -11.53
CA VAL A 146 -23.71 18.26 -11.41
C VAL A 146 -24.43 18.49 -12.73
N GLY A 147 -24.24 19.65 -13.35
CA GLY A 147 -24.91 20.05 -14.57
C GLY A 147 -24.22 19.63 -15.86
N ASP A 148 -22.94 19.25 -15.82
CA ASP A 148 -22.17 18.84 -17.00
C ASP A 148 -21.77 17.35 -16.95
N PRO A 149 -22.48 16.44 -17.65
CA PRO A 149 -22.12 15.03 -17.69
C PRO A 149 -20.71 14.74 -18.22
N HIS A 150 -20.15 15.63 -19.04
CA HIS A 150 -18.79 15.47 -19.54
C HIS A 150 -17.71 15.60 -18.45
N SER A 151 -18.06 16.09 -17.25
CA SER A 151 -17.15 16.16 -16.10
C SER A 151 -17.06 14.85 -15.30
N TRP A 152 -17.99 13.91 -15.50
CA TRP A 152 -18.07 12.69 -14.69
C TRP A 152 -16.86 11.76 -14.79
N PRO A 153 -16.20 11.58 -15.96
CA PRO A 153 -14.94 10.84 -16.02
C PRO A 153 -13.85 11.45 -15.12
N LEU A 154 -13.75 12.79 -15.08
CA LEU A 154 -12.83 13.50 -14.19
C LEU A 154 -13.21 13.28 -12.70
N LEU A 155 -14.51 13.28 -12.38
CA LEU A 155 -14.99 12.95 -11.03
C LEU A 155 -14.61 11.52 -10.62
N ILE A 156 -14.78 10.55 -11.52
CA ILE A 156 -14.39 9.16 -11.29
C ILE A 156 -12.88 9.08 -11.03
N LEU A 157 -12.04 9.76 -11.81
CA LEU A 157 -10.60 9.81 -11.57
C LEU A 157 -10.29 10.38 -10.17
N MET A 158 -10.94 11.48 -9.77
CA MET A 158 -10.71 12.09 -8.46
C MET A 158 -11.16 11.19 -7.30
N LEU A 159 -12.37 10.63 -7.38
CA LEU A 159 -12.89 9.72 -6.34
C LEU A 159 -12.04 8.46 -6.24
N SER A 160 -11.69 7.85 -7.36
CA SER A 160 -10.83 6.65 -7.36
C SER A 160 -9.41 6.96 -6.84
N SER A 161 -8.87 8.15 -7.09
CA SER A 161 -7.59 8.63 -6.54
C SER A 161 -7.60 8.71 -5.00
N LEU A 162 -8.69 9.26 -4.45
CA LEU A 162 -8.91 9.31 -2.99
C LEU A 162 -9.13 7.91 -2.40
N ILE A 163 -9.87 7.05 -3.10
CA ILE A 163 -10.16 5.69 -2.64
C ILE A 163 -8.87 4.87 -2.56
N TYR A 164 -8.02 4.84 -3.60
CA TYR A 164 -6.81 4.02 -3.56
C TYR A 164 -5.83 4.50 -2.48
N THR A 165 -5.62 5.81 -2.37
CA THR A 165 -4.70 6.35 -1.34
C THR A 165 -5.24 6.10 0.07
N GLY A 166 -6.55 6.28 0.29
CA GLY A 166 -7.18 6.02 1.59
C GLY A 166 -7.17 4.53 1.97
N PHE A 167 -7.45 3.63 1.02
CA PHE A 167 -7.37 2.20 1.25
C PHE A 167 -5.93 1.73 1.48
N SER A 168 -4.95 2.27 0.77
CA SER A 168 -3.55 1.96 1.00
C SER A 168 -3.08 2.41 2.39
N VAL A 169 -3.42 3.64 2.81
CA VAL A 169 -3.17 4.13 4.19
C VAL A 169 -3.76 3.17 5.21
N THR A 170 -5.01 2.75 5.00
CA THR A 170 -5.70 1.82 5.91
C THR A 170 -5.03 0.45 5.92
N ALA A 171 -4.56 -0.05 4.78
CA ALA A 171 -3.85 -1.32 4.66
C ALA A 171 -2.51 -1.32 5.39
N HIS A 172 -1.67 -0.34 5.13
CA HIS A 172 -0.39 -0.24 5.82
C HIS A 172 -0.55 0.09 7.30
N MET A 173 -1.63 0.77 7.71
CA MET A 173 -1.91 1.04 9.12
C MET A 173 -2.45 -0.20 9.86
N MET A 174 -3.44 -0.90 9.30
CA MET A 174 -4.21 -1.94 9.99
C MET A 174 -3.84 -3.36 9.61
N GLY A 175 -3.14 -3.56 8.50
CA GLY A 175 -2.75 -4.86 7.98
C GLY A 175 -1.75 -5.61 8.86
N GLY A 176 -1.14 -4.96 9.85
CA GLY A 176 -0.29 -5.59 10.87
C GLY A 176 -1.06 -6.10 12.09
N LYS A 177 -2.41 -6.08 12.10
CA LYS A 177 -3.18 -6.40 13.30
C LYS A 177 -3.31 -7.90 13.60
N SER A 178 -3.79 -8.65 12.64
CA SER A 178 -4.01 -10.09 12.73
C SER A 178 -3.99 -10.66 11.31
N GLU A 179 -3.90 -11.98 11.15
CA GLU A 179 -3.88 -12.61 9.82
C GLU A 179 -5.09 -12.20 8.97
N LEU A 180 -6.29 -12.25 9.55
CA LEU A 180 -7.51 -11.87 8.85
C LEU A 180 -7.50 -10.38 8.45
N CYS A 181 -7.07 -9.50 9.36
CA CYS A 181 -6.95 -8.07 9.06
C CYS A 181 -5.95 -7.81 7.93
N HIS A 182 -4.82 -8.53 7.94
CA HIS A 182 -3.81 -8.44 6.89
C HIS A 182 -4.44 -8.63 5.51
N TYR A 183 -5.14 -9.75 5.30
CA TYR A 183 -5.76 -10.01 4.02
C TYR A 183 -6.90 -9.03 3.69
N ILE A 184 -7.80 -8.74 4.64
CA ILE A 184 -8.92 -7.81 4.43
C ILE A 184 -8.42 -6.46 3.94
N PHE A 185 -7.48 -5.85 4.65
CA PHE A 185 -7.06 -4.49 4.33
C PHE A 185 -6.17 -4.43 3.09
N TYR A 186 -5.29 -5.41 2.85
CA TYR A 186 -4.55 -5.46 1.58
C TYR A 186 -5.45 -5.77 0.37
N PHE A 187 -6.53 -6.54 0.54
CA PHE A 187 -7.51 -6.70 -0.54
C PHE A 187 -8.27 -5.40 -0.79
N LEU A 188 -8.60 -4.62 0.24
CA LEU A 188 -9.18 -3.29 0.06
C LEU A 188 -8.22 -2.37 -0.70
N ASP A 189 -6.93 -2.39 -0.39
CA ASP A 189 -5.91 -1.66 -1.16
C ASP A 189 -5.94 -2.04 -2.65
N TYR A 190 -6.00 -3.34 -2.95
CA TYR A 190 -6.10 -3.82 -4.33
C TYR A 190 -7.41 -3.44 -5.02
N VAL A 191 -8.53 -3.35 -4.30
CA VAL A 191 -9.79 -2.79 -4.83
C VAL A 191 -9.57 -1.33 -5.21
N GLY A 192 -8.89 -0.56 -4.37
CA GLY A 192 -8.55 0.84 -4.61
C GLY A 192 -7.73 1.02 -5.89
N VAL A 193 -6.67 0.22 -6.06
CA VAL A 193 -5.84 0.21 -7.28
C VAL A 193 -6.69 -0.11 -8.52
N ALA A 194 -7.61 -1.08 -8.44
CA ALA A 194 -8.48 -1.40 -9.56
C ALA A 194 -9.48 -0.28 -9.90
N GLN A 195 -10.00 0.45 -8.91
CA GLN A 195 -10.84 1.62 -9.17
C GLN A 195 -10.05 2.74 -9.83
N TYR A 196 -8.82 2.99 -9.38
CA TYR A 196 -7.95 4.00 -9.97
C TYR A 196 -7.58 3.66 -11.41
N GLN A 197 -7.29 2.39 -11.70
CA GLN A 197 -7.04 1.90 -13.05
C GLN A 197 -8.23 2.18 -13.98
N TYR A 198 -9.45 1.87 -13.53
CA TYR A 198 -10.66 2.21 -14.28
C TYR A 198 -10.81 3.74 -14.50
N GLY A 199 -10.61 4.54 -13.46
CA GLY A 199 -10.71 6.00 -13.55
C GLY A 199 -9.70 6.59 -14.54
N SER A 200 -8.48 6.05 -14.54
CA SER A 200 -7.42 6.36 -15.52
C SER A 200 -7.87 6.04 -16.95
N ALA A 201 -8.40 4.84 -17.19
CA ALA A 201 -8.94 4.46 -18.50
C ALA A 201 -10.06 5.40 -18.96
N ALA A 202 -10.96 5.77 -18.06
CA ALA A 202 -12.09 6.66 -18.35
C ALA A 202 -11.62 8.02 -18.87
N VAL A 203 -10.69 8.69 -18.18
CA VAL A 203 -10.21 10.02 -18.60
C VAL A 203 -9.35 9.98 -19.86
N HIS A 204 -8.56 8.92 -20.06
CA HIS A 204 -7.77 8.78 -21.29
C HIS A 204 -8.66 8.54 -22.50
N PHE A 205 -9.67 7.69 -22.37
CA PHE A 205 -10.59 7.44 -23.45
C PHE A 205 -11.48 8.64 -23.73
N TYR A 206 -11.95 9.33 -22.69
CA TYR A 206 -12.92 10.40 -22.86
C TYR A 206 -12.31 11.73 -23.30
N TYR A 207 -11.13 12.08 -22.77
CA TYR A 207 -10.51 13.39 -23.03
C TYR A 207 -9.27 13.31 -23.93
N ALA A 208 -8.46 12.27 -23.78
CA ALA A 208 -7.16 12.20 -24.48
C ALA A 208 -7.26 11.58 -25.89
N VAL A 209 -8.27 10.76 -26.17
CA VAL A 209 -8.43 10.05 -27.44
C VAL A 209 -8.56 11.00 -28.63
N ASP A 210 -8.04 10.59 -29.79
CA ASP A 210 -8.31 11.25 -31.06
C ASP A 210 -9.44 10.55 -31.85
N GLN A 211 -9.93 11.22 -32.89
CA GLN A 211 -11.06 10.74 -33.68
C GLN A 211 -10.84 9.37 -34.34
N SER A 212 -9.62 9.10 -34.81
CA SER A 212 -9.32 7.84 -35.51
C SER A 212 -9.21 6.65 -34.54
N LEU A 213 -8.60 6.85 -33.38
CA LEU A 213 -8.55 5.81 -32.34
C LEU A 213 -9.92 5.59 -31.69
N HIS A 214 -10.68 6.68 -31.48
CA HIS A 214 -12.05 6.62 -30.98
C HIS A 214 -12.93 5.77 -31.90
N GLY A 215 -12.88 6.01 -33.22
CA GLY A 215 -13.67 5.24 -34.19
C GLY A 215 -13.39 3.73 -34.17
N LEU A 216 -12.16 3.31 -33.83
CA LEU A 216 -11.79 1.91 -33.72
C LEU A 216 -12.22 1.27 -32.40
N LEU A 217 -12.17 2.03 -31.29
CA LEU A 217 -12.30 1.50 -29.94
C LEU A 217 -13.65 1.83 -29.27
N ARG A 218 -14.49 2.66 -29.88
CA ARG A 218 -15.83 3.00 -29.38
C ARG A 218 -16.63 1.72 -29.11
N GLY A 219 -17.23 1.65 -27.92
CA GLY A 219 -18.01 0.49 -27.45
C GLY A 219 -17.19 -0.68 -26.92
N ILE A 220 -15.87 -0.74 -27.15
CA ILE A 220 -15.00 -1.83 -26.68
C ILE A 220 -14.04 -1.36 -25.58
N PHE A 221 -13.55 -0.12 -25.65
CA PHE A 221 -12.53 0.41 -24.75
C PHE A 221 -12.88 0.27 -23.27
N MET A 222 -14.03 0.83 -22.87
CA MET A 222 -14.45 0.88 -21.47
C MET A 222 -14.87 -0.50 -20.91
N PRO A 223 -15.61 -1.35 -21.67
CA PRO A 223 -15.84 -2.73 -21.24
C PRO A 223 -14.54 -3.53 -21.05
N ALA A 224 -13.56 -3.38 -21.95
CA ALA A 224 -12.27 -4.04 -21.79
C ALA A 224 -11.51 -3.53 -20.56
N ALA A 225 -11.49 -2.21 -20.33
CA ALA A 225 -10.90 -1.60 -19.13
C ALA A 225 -11.56 -2.09 -17.83
N THR A 226 -12.88 -2.28 -17.84
CA THR A 226 -13.67 -2.86 -16.73
C THR A 226 -13.16 -4.27 -16.39
N VAL A 227 -13.05 -5.14 -17.40
CA VAL A 227 -12.59 -6.53 -17.25
C VAL A 227 -11.15 -6.55 -16.76
N LEU A 228 -10.26 -5.76 -17.37
CA LEU A 228 -8.84 -5.70 -17.01
C LEU A 228 -8.63 -5.19 -15.58
N SER A 229 -9.46 -4.25 -15.10
CA SER A 229 -9.45 -3.77 -13.71
C SER A 229 -9.86 -4.87 -12.74
N CYS A 230 -10.91 -5.62 -13.05
CA CYS A 230 -11.35 -6.76 -12.23
C CYS A 230 -10.32 -7.90 -12.22
N LEU A 231 -9.68 -8.18 -13.36
CA LEU A 231 -8.61 -9.18 -13.46
C LEU A 231 -7.37 -8.77 -12.68
N SER A 232 -7.03 -7.47 -12.68
CA SER A 232 -5.93 -6.93 -11.87
C SER A 232 -6.20 -7.11 -10.38
N PHE A 233 -7.41 -6.77 -9.91
CA PHE A 233 -7.82 -7.02 -8.52
C PHE A 233 -7.75 -8.51 -8.15
N LEU A 234 -8.32 -9.38 -8.98
CA LEU A 234 -8.31 -10.82 -8.76
C LEU A 234 -6.87 -11.37 -8.72
N GLY A 235 -6.03 -10.95 -9.67
CA GLY A 235 -4.62 -11.35 -9.76
C GLY A 235 -3.82 -10.94 -8.53
N CYS A 236 -3.96 -9.69 -8.08
CA CYS A 236 -3.35 -9.17 -6.85
C CYS A 236 -3.78 -9.97 -5.62
N SER A 237 -5.10 -10.16 -5.45
CA SER A 237 -5.66 -10.88 -4.31
C SER A 237 -5.25 -12.35 -4.29
N TYR A 238 -5.30 -13.02 -5.44
CA TYR A 238 -4.88 -14.42 -5.57
C TYR A 238 -3.37 -14.58 -5.32
N GLY A 239 -2.55 -13.68 -5.86
CA GLY A 239 -1.11 -13.69 -5.63
C GLY A 239 -0.75 -13.50 -4.15
N LYS A 240 -1.47 -12.62 -3.44
CA LYS A 240 -1.30 -12.41 -2.00
C LYS A 240 -1.79 -13.61 -1.18
N TYR A 241 -2.92 -14.22 -1.54
CA TYR A 241 -3.41 -15.46 -0.92
C TYR A 241 -2.41 -16.62 -1.10
N CYS A 242 -1.80 -16.76 -2.29
CA CYS A 242 -0.83 -17.80 -2.58
C CYS A 242 0.61 -17.46 -2.19
N ASN A 243 0.84 -16.40 -1.40
CA ASN A 243 2.17 -15.85 -1.12
C ASN A 243 3.15 -16.89 -0.55
N LEU A 244 2.64 -17.82 0.28
CA LEU A 244 3.43 -18.88 0.92
C LEU A 244 3.36 -20.24 0.18
N SER A 245 2.33 -20.47 -0.64
CA SER A 245 2.08 -21.79 -1.25
C SER A 245 2.61 -21.94 -2.68
N LYS A 246 3.02 -20.84 -3.32
CA LYS A 246 3.43 -20.84 -4.73
C LYS A 246 4.79 -20.15 -4.93
N PRO A 247 5.59 -20.58 -5.93
CA PRO A 247 6.83 -19.92 -6.29
C PRO A 247 6.62 -18.44 -6.64
N THR A 248 7.61 -17.60 -6.32
CA THR A 248 7.57 -16.15 -6.53
C THR A 248 7.24 -15.76 -7.98
N TRP A 249 7.69 -16.52 -8.97
CA TRP A 249 7.42 -16.23 -10.38
C TRP A 249 5.94 -16.38 -10.74
N VAL A 250 5.25 -17.39 -10.20
CA VAL A 250 3.80 -17.61 -10.42
C VAL A 250 3.02 -16.45 -9.82
N ARG A 251 3.37 -16.05 -8.59
CA ARG A 251 2.76 -14.91 -7.90
C ARG A 251 2.94 -13.63 -8.72
N LYS A 252 4.17 -13.33 -9.15
CA LYS A 252 4.46 -12.14 -9.96
C LYS A 252 3.75 -12.18 -11.30
N LEU A 253 3.63 -13.33 -11.95
CA LEU A 253 2.88 -13.45 -13.19
C LEU A 253 1.40 -13.10 -12.99
N CYS A 254 0.76 -13.66 -11.96
CA CYS A 254 -0.64 -13.37 -11.64
C CYS A 254 -0.89 -11.90 -11.26
N GLN A 255 0.07 -11.26 -10.58
CA GLN A 255 -0.06 -9.86 -10.12
C GLN A 255 0.27 -8.85 -11.23
N VAL A 256 1.36 -9.07 -11.96
CA VAL A 256 1.93 -8.08 -12.87
C VAL A 256 1.31 -8.16 -14.26
N LEU A 257 1.01 -9.36 -14.78
CA LEU A 257 0.53 -9.49 -16.16
C LEU A 257 -0.81 -8.76 -16.39
N PRO A 258 -1.86 -8.94 -15.55
CA PRO A 258 -3.13 -8.24 -15.77
C PRO A 258 -2.97 -6.71 -15.70
N SER A 259 -2.21 -6.20 -14.72
CA SER A 259 -1.95 -4.77 -14.57
C SER A 259 -1.11 -4.18 -15.70
N SER A 260 -0.15 -4.93 -16.25
CA SER A 260 0.62 -4.52 -17.42
C SER A 260 -0.25 -4.45 -18.68
N LEU A 261 -1.11 -5.45 -18.90
CA LEU A 261 -2.05 -5.44 -20.02
C LEU A 261 -3.05 -4.29 -19.90
N ALA A 262 -3.55 -4.04 -18.68
CA ALA A 262 -4.39 -2.89 -18.40
C ALA A 262 -3.68 -1.58 -18.71
N TYR A 263 -2.46 -1.38 -18.21
CA TYR A 263 -1.71 -0.16 -18.47
C TYR A 263 -1.50 0.08 -19.97
N MET A 264 -1.13 -0.96 -20.73
CA MET A 264 -0.97 -0.87 -22.19
C MET A 264 -2.26 -0.47 -22.89
N TRP A 265 -3.39 -1.03 -22.45
CA TRP A 265 -4.72 -0.71 -22.98
C TRP A 265 -5.14 0.72 -22.62
N ASP A 266 -5.14 1.04 -21.33
CA ASP A 266 -5.63 2.29 -20.75
C ASP A 266 -4.80 3.49 -21.21
N SER A 267 -3.48 3.30 -21.40
CA SER A 267 -2.57 4.36 -21.84
C SER A 267 -2.51 4.51 -23.36
N SER A 268 -3.17 3.64 -24.14
CA SER A 268 -3.10 3.71 -25.60
C SER A 268 -3.53 5.05 -26.21
N PRO A 269 -4.56 5.78 -25.70
CA PRO A 269 -4.90 7.10 -26.21
C PRO A 269 -3.80 8.13 -25.95
N VAL A 270 -3.23 8.13 -24.74
CA VAL A 270 -2.14 9.01 -24.35
C VAL A 270 -0.86 8.69 -25.14
N ALA A 271 -0.52 7.41 -25.26
CA ALA A 271 0.64 6.96 -26.01
C ALA A 271 0.58 7.42 -27.47
N LYS A 272 -0.57 7.26 -28.13
CA LYS A 272 -0.75 7.73 -29.50
C LYS A 272 -0.58 9.24 -29.63
N ARG A 273 -1.18 10.01 -28.71
CA ARG A 273 -1.03 11.48 -28.69
C ARG A 273 0.44 11.89 -28.50
N LEU A 274 1.17 11.22 -27.61
CA LEU A 274 2.60 11.45 -27.39
C LEU A 274 3.44 11.06 -28.62
N PHE A 275 3.09 10.01 -29.38
CA PHE A 275 3.78 9.69 -30.63
C PHE A 275 3.60 10.77 -31.70
N SER A 276 2.45 11.46 -31.71
CA SER A 276 2.18 12.59 -32.61
C SER A 276 2.61 13.96 -32.05
N TRP A 277 3.35 14.01 -30.93
CA TRP A 277 3.62 15.27 -30.22
C TRP A 277 4.39 16.31 -31.06
N SER A 278 5.25 15.88 -32.00
CA SER A 278 6.00 16.79 -32.87
C SER A 278 5.12 17.58 -33.84
N THR A 279 3.86 17.16 -34.01
CA THR A 279 2.84 17.82 -34.82
C THR A 279 1.75 18.49 -33.97
N ALA A 280 1.73 18.21 -32.67
CA ALA A 280 0.90 18.92 -31.71
C ALA A 280 1.59 20.25 -31.41
N GLY A 281 0.88 21.38 -31.56
CA GLY A 281 1.42 22.71 -31.27
C GLY A 281 1.71 22.91 -29.78
N ASP A 282 1.36 24.09 -29.25
CA ASP A 282 1.52 24.45 -27.83
C ASP A 282 0.45 23.75 -26.95
N ASP A 283 0.41 22.40 -26.97
CA ASP A 283 -0.52 21.59 -26.18
C ASP A 283 -0.04 21.48 -24.72
N PRO A 284 -0.69 22.19 -23.77
CA PRO A 284 -0.18 22.30 -22.40
C PRO A 284 -0.27 20.98 -21.63
N ALA A 285 -1.08 20.01 -22.08
CA ALA A 285 -1.27 18.74 -21.39
C ALA A 285 -0.13 17.74 -21.69
N ILE A 286 0.63 17.91 -22.77
CA ILE A 286 1.66 16.94 -23.21
C ILE A 286 2.75 16.73 -22.16
N LEU A 287 3.22 17.80 -21.52
CA LEU A 287 4.25 17.70 -20.48
C LEU A 287 3.79 16.81 -19.32
N TYR A 288 2.53 16.98 -18.91
CA TYR A 288 1.95 16.21 -17.82
C TYR A 288 1.64 14.76 -18.22
N HIS A 289 1.21 14.52 -19.46
CA HIS A 289 1.08 13.17 -20.02
C HIS A 289 2.44 12.45 -20.08
N PHE A 290 3.51 13.14 -20.47
CA PHE A 290 4.87 12.58 -20.44
C PHE A 290 5.30 12.25 -19.00
N GLY A 291 5.09 13.19 -18.07
CA GLY A 291 5.37 12.98 -16.64
C GLY A 291 4.62 11.78 -16.08
N GLN A 292 3.32 11.65 -16.39
CA GLN A 292 2.49 10.52 -15.98
C GLN A 292 3.07 9.18 -16.48
N VAL A 293 3.40 9.06 -17.76
CA VAL A 293 3.98 7.84 -18.33
C VAL A 293 5.33 7.52 -17.69
N ALA A 294 6.21 8.52 -17.53
CA ALA A 294 7.52 8.34 -16.92
C ALA A 294 7.43 7.89 -15.45
N PHE A 295 6.55 8.51 -14.67
CA PHE A 295 6.32 8.12 -13.28
C PHE A 295 5.68 6.73 -13.18
N PHE A 296 4.73 6.37 -14.05
CA PHE A 296 4.16 5.02 -14.05
C PHE A 296 5.20 3.94 -14.35
N LEU A 297 6.04 4.14 -15.37
CA LEU A 297 7.13 3.20 -15.68
C LEU A 297 8.12 3.07 -14.50
N SER A 298 8.39 4.18 -13.82
CA SER A 298 9.19 4.17 -12.58
C SER A 298 8.50 3.37 -11.47
N CYS A 299 7.18 3.51 -11.29
CA CYS A 299 6.39 2.71 -10.35
C CYS A 299 6.54 1.21 -10.65
N ALA A 300 6.37 0.81 -11.91
CA ALA A 300 6.47 -0.58 -12.32
C ALA A 300 7.85 -1.17 -12.00
N LEU A 301 8.92 -0.39 -12.18
CA LEU A 301 10.28 -0.79 -11.82
C LEU A 301 10.41 -1.06 -10.32
N PHE A 302 10.05 -0.10 -9.47
CA PHE A 302 10.23 -0.24 -8.01
C PHE A 302 9.25 -1.22 -7.36
N PHE A 303 8.07 -1.44 -7.95
CA PHE A 303 7.12 -2.46 -7.51
C PHE A 303 7.60 -3.88 -7.83
N THR A 304 8.15 -4.09 -9.04
CA THR A 304 8.55 -5.44 -9.49
C THR A 304 9.95 -5.84 -9.03
N CYS A 305 10.85 -4.86 -8.92
CA CYS A 305 12.24 -5.04 -8.54
C CYS A 305 12.51 -4.35 -7.21
N PRO A 306 12.76 -5.09 -6.11
CA PRO A 306 13.18 -4.51 -4.84
C PRO A 306 14.65 -4.11 -4.92
N VAL A 307 14.98 -3.16 -5.80
CA VAL A 307 16.35 -2.76 -6.13
C VAL A 307 17.07 -2.26 -4.88
N LEU A 308 16.41 -1.42 -4.08
CA LEU A 308 17.03 -0.78 -2.93
C LEU A 308 17.28 -1.76 -1.77
N GLU A 309 16.28 -2.57 -1.43
CA GLU A 309 16.37 -3.57 -0.34
C GLU A 309 17.42 -4.64 -0.66
N ARG A 310 17.55 -5.02 -1.94
CA ARG A 310 18.55 -5.99 -2.40
C ARG A 310 19.96 -5.44 -2.33
N CYS A 311 20.13 -4.16 -2.66
CA CYS A 311 21.44 -3.51 -2.60
C CYS A 311 21.89 -3.24 -1.16
N PHE A 312 20.96 -3.03 -0.22
CA PHE A 312 21.28 -2.71 1.18
C PHE A 312 20.39 -3.46 2.21
N PRO A 313 20.50 -4.80 2.32
CA PRO A 313 19.69 -5.57 3.25
C PRO A 313 19.86 -5.11 4.70
N GLY A 314 18.75 -4.99 5.45
CA GLY A 314 18.77 -4.55 6.86
C GLY A 314 19.07 -3.06 7.09
N ARG A 315 19.40 -2.29 6.04
CA ARG A 315 19.58 -0.83 6.13
C ARG A 315 18.35 -0.05 5.66
N CYS A 316 17.46 -0.72 4.94
CA CYS A 316 16.21 -0.17 4.42
C CYS A 316 14.99 -0.53 5.29
N ASP A 317 15.19 -1.03 6.52
CA ASP A 317 14.09 -1.48 7.40
C ASP A 317 13.08 -0.38 7.72
N PHE A 318 13.50 0.88 7.74
CA PHE A 318 12.64 2.05 8.01
C PHE A 318 12.49 3.00 6.81
N VAL A 319 13.57 3.34 6.12
CA VAL A 319 13.58 4.29 4.98
C VAL A 319 14.33 3.68 3.81
N GLY A 320 13.87 3.98 2.60
CA GLY A 320 14.53 3.57 1.36
C GLY A 320 14.00 2.26 0.82
N GLN A 321 12.83 1.83 1.28
CA GLN A 321 12.17 0.65 0.74
C GLN A 321 11.69 0.93 -0.68
N SER A 322 11.77 -0.07 -1.57
CA SER A 322 11.31 0.08 -2.95
C SER A 322 9.79 0.33 -3.00
N HIS A 323 9.05 -0.23 -2.03
CA HIS A 323 7.62 0.01 -1.86
C HIS A 323 7.30 1.47 -1.48
N GLN A 324 8.13 2.11 -0.64
CA GLN A 324 7.99 3.53 -0.30
C GLN A 324 8.19 4.42 -1.53
N VAL A 325 9.21 4.11 -2.33
CA VAL A 325 9.52 4.83 -3.58
C VAL A 325 8.40 4.64 -4.60
N PHE A 326 7.84 3.43 -4.70
CA PHE A 326 6.65 3.14 -5.49
C PHE A 326 5.47 4.04 -5.10
N HIS A 327 5.15 4.19 -3.81
CA HIS A 327 4.08 5.08 -3.35
C HIS A 327 4.29 6.54 -3.79
N VAL A 328 5.52 7.05 -3.67
CA VAL A 328 5.86 8.42 -4.06
C VAL A 328 5.67 8.61 -5.57
N PHE A 329 6.23 7.72 -6.40
CA PHE A 329 6.07 7.84 -7.84
C PHE A 329 4.62 7.66 -8.29
N LEU A 330 3.86 6.78 -7.64
CA LEU A 330 2.44 6.59 -7.97
C LEU A 330 1.66 7.87 -7.68
N SER A 331 1.95 8.52 -6.55
CA SER A 331 1.34 9.80 -6.18
C SER A 331 1.69 10.91 -7.19
N CYS A 332 2.95 10.99 -7.63
CA CYS A 332 3.37 11.93 -8.68
C CYS A 332 2.70 11.63 -10.03
N CYS A 333 2.61 10.35 -10.42
CA CYS A 333 1.90 9.90 -11.61
C CYS A 333 0.44 10.39 -11.60
N THR A 334 -0.26 10.15 -10.49
CA THR A 334 -1.66 10.57 -10.32
C THR A 334 -1.81 12.09 -10.34
N LEU A 335 -0.89 12.85 -9.74
CA LEU A 335 -0.90 14.32 -9.85
C LEU A 335 -0.76 14.81 -11.29
N CYS A 336 0.19 14.24 -12.05
CA CYS A 336 0.35 14.53 -13.47
C CYS A 336 -0.93 14.18 -14.24
N GLN A 337 -1.52 13.02 -13.99
CA GLN A 337 -2.73 12.58 -14.67
C GLN A 337 -3.94 13.47 -14.37
N ILE A 338 -4.18 13.83 -13.11
CA ILE A 338 -5.28 14.73 -12.72
C ILE A 338 -5.12 16.06 -13.45
N HIS A 339 -3.91 16.61 -13.48
CA HIS A 339 -3.67 17.89 -14.14
C HIS A 339 -3.78 17.81 -15.66
N ALA A 340 -3.22 16.78 -16.29
CA ALA A 340 -3.34 16.54 -17.73
C ALA A 340 -4.81 16.36 -18.15
N SER A 341 -5.57 15.58 -17.37
CA SER A 341 -6.99 15.33 -17.62
C SER A 341 -7.84 16.59 -17.44
N TYR A 342 -7.50 17.45 -16.48
CA TYR A 342 -8.15 18.76 -16.35
C TYR A 342 -7.86 19.67 -17.54
N LEU A 343 -6.60 19.75 -18.00
CA LEU A 343 -6.24 20.52 -19.18
C LEU A 343 -6.96 20.00 -20.43
N ASP A 344 -7.10 18.68 -20.57
CA ASP A 344 -7.87 18.10 -21.67
C ASP A 344 -9.37 18.35 -21.54
N TYR A 345 -9.93 18.26 -20.33
CA TYR A 345 -11.33 18.58 -20.06
C TYR A 345 -11.67 20.03 -20.45
N VAL A 346 -10.79 20.99 -20.14
CA VAL A 346 -11.00 22.40 -20.50
C VAL A 346 -10.67 22.66 -21.97
N GLY A 347 -9.50 22.23 -22.42
CA GLY A 347 -8.92 22.61 -23.71
C GLY A 347 -9.47 21.83 -24.91
N ARG A 348 -10.06 20.65 -24.70
CA ARG A 348 -10.52 19.76 -25.79
C ARG A 348 -12.04 19.59 -25.86
N ARG A 349 -12.81 20.52 -25.26
CA ARG A 349 -14.29 20.49 -25.19
C ARG A 349 -14.95 20.17 -26.51
N GLU A 350 -14.60 20.91 -27.56
CA GLU A 350 -15.20 20.73 -28.89
C GLU A 350 -14.98 19.32 -29.43
N LEU A 351 -13.79 18.74 -29.20
CA LEU A 351 -13.46 17.42 -29.69
C LEU A 351 -14.25 16.35 -28.94
N TYR A 352 -14.13 16.28 -27.61
CA TYR A 352 -14.77 15.19 -26.88
C TYR A 352 -16.30 15.30 -26.87
N SER A 353 -16.88 16.51 -26.95
CA SER A 353 -18.34 16.64 -27.10
C SER A 353 -18.84 16.16 -28.47
N ARG A 354 -18.00 16.19 -29.52
CA ARG A 354 -18.34 15.57 -30.81
C ARG A 354 -18.15 14.05 -30.80
N LEU A 355 -17.11 13.56 -30.13
CA LEU A 355 -16.81 12.12 -30.08
C LEU A 355 -17.77 11.37 -29.16
N HIS A 356 -18.07 11.95 -28.00
CA HIS A 356 -18.87 11.35 -26.95
C HIS A 356 -20.22 12.08 -26.85
N GLU A 357 -21.27 11.43 -27.31
CA GLU A 357 -22.64 11.87 -27.05
C GLU A 357 -22.94 11.85 -25.53
N SER A 358 -23.91 12.63 -25.08
CA SER A 358 -24.24 12.77 -23.65
C SER A 358 -24.52 11.43 -22.93
N GLY A 359 -24.95 10.40 -23.67
CA GLY A 359 -25.18 9.07 -23.12
C GLY A 359 -23.91 8.29 -22.74
N GLU A 360 -22.76 8.56 -23.35
CA GLU A 360 -21.54 7.77 -23.12
C GLU A 360 -20.94 8.02 -21.73
N ALA A 361 -21.06 9.24 -21.19
CA ALA A 361 -20.65 9.53 -19.81
C ALA A 361 -21.44 8.68 -18.81
N THR A 362 -22.75 8.53 -19.02
CA THR A 362 -23.62 7.67 -18.20
C THR A 362 -23.21 6.20 -18.29
N VAL A 363 -22.85 5.71 -19.48
CA VAL A 363 -22.34 4.33 -19.66
C VAL A 363 -21.05 4.13 -18.88
N ILE A 364 -20.13 5.09 -18.91
CA ILE A 364 -18.88 5.06 -18.13
C ILE A 364 -19.17 5.01 -16.63
N VAL A 365 -20.14 5.78 -16.13
CA VAL A 365 -20.55 5.72 -14.72
C VAL A 365 -21.18 4.36 -14.39
N GLY A 366 -22.02 3.82 -15.26
CA GLY A 366 -22.64 2.50 -15.09
C GLY A 366 -21.62 1.37 -15.04
N LEU A 367 -20.61 1.42 -15.91
CA LEU A 367 -19.49 0.48 -15.91
C LEU A 367 -18.60 0.62 -14.66
N TYR A 368 -18.42 1.84 -14.13
CA TYR A 368 -17.74 2.05 -12.84
C TYR A 368 -18.53 1.45 -11.67
N ALA A 369 -19.85 1.59 -11.65
CA ALA A 369 -20.68 0.93 -10.67
C ALA A 369 -20.57 -0.61 -10.79
N LEU A 370 -20.52 -1.12 -12.02
CA LEU A 370 -20.30 -2.54 -12.28
C LEU A 370 -18.92 -3.02 -11.77
N THR A 371 -17.84 -2.25 -11.97
CA THR A 371 -16.52 -2.62 -11.42
C THR A 371 -16.56 -2.74 -9.91
N LEU A 372 -17.25 -1.84 -9.21
CA LEU A 372 -17.42 -1.92 -7.75
C LEU A 372 -18.16 -3.18 -7.32
N VAL A 373 -19.25 -3.53 -8.00
CA VAL A 373 -20.02 -4.76 -7.72
C VAL A 373 -19.18 -6.01 -7.94
N VAL A 374 -18.48 -6.09 -9.07
CA VAL A 374 -17.62 -7.25 -9.38
C VAL A 374 -16.46 -7.35 -8.40
N CYS A 375 -15.83 -6.23 -8.02
CA CYS A 375 -14.80 -6.21 -6.98
C CYS A 375 -15.35 -6.69 -5.63
N ALA A 376 -16.55 -6.28 -5.24
CA ALA A 376 -17.18 -6.75 -4.00
C ALA A 376 -17.43 -8.26 -4.03
N LEU A 377 -17.87 -8.82 -5.16
CA LEU A 377 -18.06 -10.26 -5.33
C LEU A 377 -16.73 -11.03 -5.25
N ILE A 378 -15.70 -10.57 -5.96
CA ILE A 378 -14.36 -11.17 -5.90
C ILE A 378 -13.81 -11.10 -4.47
N PHE A 379 -13.97 -9.96 -3.79
CA PHE A 379 -13.55 -9.77 -2.41
C PHE A 379 -14.23 -10.79 -1.48
N ALA A 380 -15.56 -10.94 -1.58
CA ALA A 380 -16.33 -11.89 -0.78
C ALA A 380 -15.86 -13.34 -1.02
N VAL A 381 -15.62 -13.72 -2.28
CA VAL A 381 -15.09 -15.04 -2.63
C VAL A 381 -13.71 -15.25 -2.02
N MET A 382 -12.82 -14.27 -2.12
CA MET A 382 -11.45 -14.37 -1.60
C MET A 382 -11.42 -14.44 -0.07
N ILE A 383 -12.24 -13.66 0.63
CA ILE A 383 -12.38 -13.74 2.10
C ILE A 383 -12.93 -15.10 2.53
N ARG A 384 -13.92 -15.64 1.82
CA ARG A 384 -14.43 -16.99 2.11
C ARG A 384 -13.32 -18.04 2.00
N LYS A 385 -12.45 -17.94 0.99
CA LYS A 385 -11.30 -18.86 0.84
C LYS A 385 -10.32 -18.75 2.01
N ILE A 386 -10.03 -17.55 2.49
CA ILE A 386 -9.19 -17.34 3.67
C ILE A 386 -9.84 -17.93 4.90
N HIS A 387 -11.12 -17.66 5.14
CA HIS A 387 -11.84 -18.19 6.28
C HIS A 387 -11.85 -19.72 6.30
N THR A 388 -12.07 -20.37 5.15
CA THR A 388 -11.96 -21.83 5.04
C THR A 388 -10.54 -22.31 5.35
N HIS A 389 -9.50 -21.64 4.83
CA HIS A 389 -8.11 -22.00 5.09
C HIS A 389 -7.72 -21.85 6.57
N THR A 390 -8.05 -20.72 7.18
CA THR A 390 -7.82 -20.47 8.61
C THR A 390 -8.60 -21.47 9.47
N HIS A 391 -9.88 -21.73 9.17
CA HIS A 391 -10.66 -22.75 9.90
C HIS A 391 -10.12 -24.17 9.72
N THR A 392 -9.59 -24.56 8.56
CA THR A 392 -8.97 -25.88 8.42
C THR A 392 -7.70 -26.00 9.26
N HIS A 393 -6.91 -24.93 9.38
CA HIS A 393 -5.76 -24.90 10.30
C HIS A 393 -6.19 -24.91 11.77
N THR A 394 -7.21 -24.12 12.15
CA THR A 394 -7.72 -24.07 13.54
C THR A 394 -8.48 -25.35 13.93
N HIS A 395 -9.22 -25.98 13.02
CA HIS A 395 -9.91 -27.25 13.25
C HIS A 395 -8.98 -28.46 13.25
N ALA A 396 -7.91 -28.46 12.45
CA ALA A 396 -6.82 -29.43 12.63
C ALA A 396 -6.17 -29.28 14.02
N HIS A 397 -6.09 -28.05 14.54
CA HIS A 397 -5.55 -27.77 15.87
C HIS A 397 -6.53 -28.03 17.04
N THR A 398 -7.85 -28.12 16.78
CA THR A 398 -8.90 -28.35 17.81
C THR A 398 -9.56 -29.73 17.75
N LYS A 399 -9.41 -30.50 16.66
CA LYS A 399 -9.78 -31.92 16.59
C LYS A 399 -8.67 -32.85 17.13
N GLY A 400 -8.00 -32.44 18.20
CA GLY A 400 -7.15 -33.31 19.02
C GLY A 400 -7.93 -34.05 20.13
N VAL A 401 -9.26 -34.14 20.02
CA VAL A 401 -10.11 -34.90 20.96
C VAL A 401 -11.14 -35.70 20.16
N GLU A 402 -10.66 -36.76 19.53
CA GLU A 402 -11.33 -38.04 19.32
C GLU A 402 -10.35 -38.93 18.55
N GLU A 403 -9.84 -39.99 19.20
CA GLU A 403 -8.96 -40.99 18.58
C GLU A 403 -9.57 -41.51 17.26
N PRO A 404 -8.76 -41.50 16.21
CA PRO A 404 -8.31 -42.78 15.70
C PRO A 404 -6.79 -42.81 15.59
N ALA A 405 -6.20 -43.99 15.83
CA ALA A 405 -4.80 -44.27 15.60
C ALA A 405 -4.36 -43.75 14.22
N THR A 406 -3.55 -42.69 14.20
CA THR A 406 -2.98 -42.14 12.97
C THR A 406 -1.48 -42.38 12.95
N MET A 407 -1.05 -43.09 11.90
CA MET A 407 0.33 -43.44 11.65
C MET A 407 1.11 -42.19 11.24
N GLY A 408 2.21 -41.88 11.93
CA GLY A 408 3.10 -40.78 11.58
C GLY A 408 3.95 -40.21 12.72
N VAL A 409 4.92 -39.36 12.34
CA VAL A 409 5.82 -38.66 13.25
C VAL A 409 5.08 -37.55 13.99
N ARG A 410 5.26 -37.47 15.32
CA ARG A 410 4.72 -36.43 16.20
C ARG A 410 5.85 -35.65 16.85
N LEU A 411 5.77 -34.33 16.78
CA LEU A 411 6.68 -33.40 17.45
C LEU A 411 5.93 -32.71 18.59
N TYR A 412 6.31 -33.05 19.83
CA TYR A 412 5.83 -32.34 21.02
C TYR A 412 6.62 -31.05 21.16
N TYR A 413 5.89 -29.94 21.23
CA TYR A 413 6.43 -28.59 21.35
C TYR A 413 5.58 -27.77 22.33
N THR A 414 6.00 -26.55 22.65
CA THR A 414 5.27 -25.60 23.47
C THR A 414 5.24 -24.22 22.81
N THR A 415 4.04 -23.63 22.70
CA THR A 415 3.90 -22.21 22.31
C THR A 415 4.16 -21.26 23.48
N VAL A 416 4.06 -21.75 24.72
CA VAL A 416 4.29 -20.97 25.95
C VAL A 416 5.61 -21.40 26.60
N THR A 417 6.68 -20.63 26.36
CA THR A 417 7.97 -20.82 27.01
C THR A 417 8.75 -19.51 27.12
N ALA A 418 9.36 -19.26 28.29
CA ALA A 418 10.32 -18.17 28.50
C ALA A 418 11.77 -18.59 28.17
N SER A 419 12.02 -19.89 27.93
CA SER A 419 13.34 -20.41 27.62
C SER A 419 13.68 -20.15 26.16
N ARG A 420 14.67 -19.27 25.94
CA ARG A 420 15.20 -18.98 24.59
C ARG A 420 15.76 -20.24 23.92
N THR A 421 16.38 -21.11 24.69
CA THR A 421 16.95 -22.38 24.21
C THR A 421 15.87 -23.28 23.63
N VAL A 422 14.78 -23.53 24.39
CA VAL A 422 13.66 -24.36 23.95
C VAL A 422 13.00 -23.77 22.69
N LYS A 423 12.82 -22.45 22.63
CA LYS A 423 12.29 -21.77 21.43
C LYS A 423 13.18 -21.99 20.20
N SER A 424 14.50 -21.87 20.36
CA SER A 424 15.47 -22.07 19.27
C SER A 424 15.49 -23.53 18.79
N GLN A 425 15.55 -24.49 19.71
CA GLN A 425 15.62 -25.91 19.41
C GLN A 425 14.39 -26.39 18.63
N GLN A 426 13.18 -26.02 19.08
CA GLN A 426 11.93 -26.42 18.40
C GLN A 426 11.84 -25.84 16.98
N ALA A 427 12.23 -24.57 16.81
CA ALA A 427 12.22 -23.91 15.51
C ALA A 427 13.21 -24.57 14.53
N GLU A 428 14.36 -25.02 15.02
CA GLU A 428 15.34 -25.74 14.23
C GLU A 428 14.85 -27.12 13.79
N VAL A 429 14.27 -27.91 14.70
CA VAL A 429 13.69 -29.22 14.37
C VAL A 429 12.62 -29.08 13.29
N ILE A 430 11.68 -28.15 13.47
CA ILE A 430 10.62 -27.84 12.48
C ILE A 430 11.22 -27.51 11.11
N ARG A 431 12.19 -26.58 11.07
CA ARG A 431 12.84 -26.18 9.82
C ARG A 431 13.49 -27.35 9.09
N ILE A 432 14.13 -28.25 9.82
CA ILE A 432 14.84 -29.40 9.24
C ILE A 432 13.85 -30.44 8.71
N LEU A 433 12.81 -30.77 9.47
CA LEU A 433 11.74 -31.68 9.03
C LEU A 433 11.07 -31.16 7.75
N ASP A 434 10.74 -29.87 7.70
CA ASP A 434 10.20 -29.20 6.52
C ASP A 434 11.16 -29.29 5.32
N SER A 435 12.46 -29.04 5.55
CA SER A 435 13.48 -29.08 4.48
C SER A 435 13.65 -30.49 3.89
N LYS A 436 13.49 -31.53 4.70
CA LYS A 436 13.55 -32.94 4.28
C LYS A 436 12.19 -33.47 3.80
N SER A 437 11.14 -32.64 3.74
CA SER A 437 9.78 -33.03 3.33
C SER A 437 9.19 -34.18 4.15
N ILE A 438 9.57 -34.28 5.42
CA ILE A 438 9.04 -35.29 6.35
C ILE A 438 7.69 -34.81 6.86
N LYS A 439 6.66 -35.63 6.77
CA LYS A 439 5.34 -35.31 7.33
C LYS A 439 5.33 -35.56 8.83
N TYR A 440 4.89 -34.57 9.60
CA TYR A 440 4.75 -34.69 11.04
C TYR A 440 3.54 -33.91 11.56
N GLU A 441 3.10 -34.26 12.76
CA GLU A 441 2.05 -33.56 13.51
C GLU A 441 2.68 -32.80 14.69
N LEU A 442 2.20 -31.58 14.95
CA LEU A 442 2.63 -30.75 16.08
C LEU A 442 1.67 -30.94 17.26
N VAL A 443 2.22 -31.31 18.41
CA VAL A 443 1.45 -31.47 19.67
C VAL A 443 1.91 -30.41 20.67
N ASP A 444 1.06 -29.42 20.95
CA ASP A 444 1.38 -28.32 21.86
C ASP A 444 1.06 -28.67 23.32
N ILE A 445 2.09 -28.88 24.14
CA ILE A 445 1.97 -29.22 25.56
C ILE A 445 1.56 -28.05 26.47
N SER A 446 1.40 -26.85 25.91
CA SER A 446 0.88 -25.70 26.66
C SER A 446 -0.64 -25.64 26.70
N LEU A 447 -1.31 -26.39 25.81
CA LEU A 447 -2.77 -26.41 25.70
C LEU A 447 -3.43 -27.26 26.79
N ASP A 448 -2.76 -28.33 27.25
CA ASP A 448 -3.27 -29.24 28.28
C ASP A 448 -2.12 -29.81 29.13
N GLU A 449 -2.29 -29.82 30.46
CA GLU A 449 -1.36 -30.41 31.41
C GLU A 449 -1.26 -31.94 31.25
N GLN A 450 -2.34 -32.58 30.76
CA GLN A 450 -2.35 -34.01 30.46
C GLN A 450 -1.36 -34.34 29.35
N LEU A 451 -1.28 -33.53 28.28
CA LEU A 451 -0.34 -33.72 27.17
C LEU A 451 1.12 -33.61 27.63
N ARG A 452 1.40 -32.68 28.56
CA ARG A 452 2.75 -32.56 29.15
C ARG A 452 3.12 -33.79 29.96
N SER A 453 2.16 -34.31 30.74
CA SER A 453 2.34 -35.50 31.56
C SER A 453 2.50 -36.76 30.69
N GLU A 454 1.71 -36.87 29.62
CA GLU A 454 1.81 -37.92 28.61
C GLU A 454 3.17 -37.89 27.92
N MET A 455 3.61 -36.73 27.44
CA MET A 455 4.92 -36.54 26.80
C MET A 455 6.06 -37.04 27.69
N ARG A 456 6.06 -36.64 28.97
CA ARG A 456 7.08 -37.05 29.97
C ARG A 456 7.01 -38.54 30.28
N SER A 457 5.80 -39.09 30.38
CA SER A 457 5.59 -40.51 30.61
C SER A 457 6.13 -41.34 29.44
N LYS A 458 5.79 -40.97 28.20
CA LYS A 458 6.25 -41.67 26.99
C LYS A 458 7.75 -41.52 26.73
N ALA A 459 8.35 -40.39 27.10
CA ALA A 459 9.80 -40.19 27.06
C ALA A 459 10.55 -40.92 28.19
N GLY A 460 9.84 -41.42 29.21
CA GLY A 460 10.43 -42.03 30.40
C GLY A 460 11.20 -41.06 31.31
N ASP A 461 11.04 -39.74 31.12
CA ASP A 461 11.71 -38.71 31.90
C ASP A 461 10.71 -37.66 32.44
N PRO A 462 10.51 -37.58 33.77
CA PRO A 462 9.60 -36.61 34.39
C PRO A 462 10.05 -35.15 34.23
N LYS A 463 11.29 -34.90 33.83
CA LYS A 463 11.84 -33.55 33.56
C LYS A 463 12.02 -33.26 32.07
N ALA A 464 11.54 -34.15 31.20
CA ALA A 464 11.65 -33.97 29.76
C ALA A 464 11.05 -32.61 29.34
N ALA A 465 11.80 -31.89 28.51
CA ALA A 465 11.43 -30.62 27.93
C ALA A 465 11.31 -30.76 26.41
N PRO A 466 10.39 -30.03 25.76
CA PRO A 466 10.31 -30.01 24.31
C PRO A 466 11.56 -29.34 23.69
N PRO A 467 11.91 -29.65 22.41
CA PRO A 467 11.19 -30.54 21.49
C PRO A 467 11.45 -32.03 21.75
N LEU A 468 10.42 -32.86 21.60
CA LEU A 468 10.54 -34.33 21.62
C LEU A 468 9.82 -34.95 20.42
N LEU A 469 10.46 -35.94 19.80
CA LEU A 469 9.98 -36.61 18.60
C LEU A 469 9.49 -38.01 18.94
N PHE A 470 8.36 -38.37 18.37
CA PHE A 470 7.75 -39.69 18.48
C PHE A 470 7.33 -40.18 17.10
N ASN A 471 7.28 -41.49 16.88
CA ASN A 471 6.65 -42.08 15.70
C ASN A 471 5.74 -43.23 16.15
N GLU A 472 4.48 -43.22 15.71
CA GLU A 472 3.47 -44.22 16.09
C GLU A 472 3.26 -44.41 17.62
N GLY A 473 3.71 -43.45 18.43
CA GLY A 473 3.65 -43.50 19.90
C GLY A 473 4.96 -43.89 20.58
N ASP A 474 5.94 -44.39 19.82
CA ASP A 474 7.28 -44.66 20.33
C ASP A 474 8.12 -43.39 20.40
N TYR A 475 8.91 -43.26 21.45
CA TYR A 475 9.90 -42.19 21.57
C TYR A 475 11.04 -42.39 20.56
N CYS A 476 11.29 -41.36 19.74
CA CYS A 476 12.37 -41.33 18.75
C CYS A 476 13.60 -40.58 19.28
N GLY A 477 13.42 -39.46 19.98
CA GLY A 477 14.53 -38.69 20.54
C GLY A 477 14.19 -37.26 20.94
N ASN A 478 15.14 -36.61 21.60
CA ASN A 478 15.11 -35.20 21.95
C ASN A 478 15.90 -34.36 20.93
N TYR A 479 16.05 -33.06 21.19
CA TYR A 479 16.81 -32.17 20.32
C TYR A 479 18.25 -32.64 20.09
N GLU A 480 18.97 -33.05 21.15
CA GLU A 480 20.37 -33.46 21.03
C GLU A 480 20.51 -34.67 20.11
N MET A 481 19.68 -35.71 20.32
CA MET A 481 19.65 -36.90 19.46
C MET A 481 19.26 -36.57 18.02
N PHE A 482 18.36 -35.60 17.82
CA PHE A 482 17.98 -35.14 16.49
C PHE A 482 19.10 -34.37 15.81
N SER A 483 19.81 -33.51 16.53
CA SER A 483 20.97 -32.77 16.03
C SER A 483 22.08 -33.73 15.59
N ASP A 484 22.40 -34.74 16.41
CA ASP A 484 23.39 -35.76 16.06
C ASP A 484 22.98 -36.56 14.81
N ALA A 485 21.69 -36.90 14.68
CA ALA A 485 21.17 -37.58 13.49
C ALA A 485 21.19 -36.69 12.23
N VAL A 486 21.07 -35.37 12.38
CA VAL A 486 21.24 -34.42 11.28
C VAL A 486 22.69 -34.36 10.83
N GLU A 487 23.64 -34.31 11.77
CA GLU A 487 25.08 -34.32 11.47
C GLU A 487 25.53 -35.62 10.81
N ALA A 488 24.94 -36.75 11.21
CA ALA A 488 25.20 -38.07 10.65
C ALA A 488 24.36 -38.41 9.40
N ASP A 489 23.45 -37.53 8.98
CA ASP A 489 22.45 -37.77 7.91
C ASP A 489 21.60 -39.05 8.10
N THR A 490 21.28 -39.38 9.35
CA THR A 490 20.49 -40.57 9.76
C THR A 490 19.12 -40.20 10.34
N VAL A 491 18.59 -39.01 10.01
CA VAL A 491 17.31 -38.51 10.52
C VAL A 491 16.13 -39.48 10.30
N GLU A 492 16.06 -40.13 9.14
CA GLU A 492 14.99 -41.11 8.86
C GLU A 492 15.10 -42.36 9.74
N GLN A 493 16.32 -42.79 10.09
CA GLN A 493 16.55 -43.91 11.00
C GLN A 493 16.13 -43.55 12.43
N LEU A 494 16.48 -42.33 12.89
CA LEU A 494 16.04 -41.82 14.20
C LEU A 494 14.51 -41.79 14.29
N LEU A 495 13.85 -41.34 13.24
CA LEU A 495 12.39 -41.25 13.17
C LEU A 495 11.72 -42.60 12.87
N LYS A 496 12.49 -43.68 12.69
CA LYS A 496 11.99 -45.02 12.36
C LYS A 496 11.11 -45.02 11.10
N LEU A 497 11.52 -44.26 10.08
CA LEU A 497 10.82 -44.16 8.79
C LEU A 497 11.39 -45.11 7.72
N ALA A 498 12.50 -45.78 8.03
CA ALA A 498 13.25 -46.67 7.15
C ALA A 498 12.84 -48.13 7.29
#